data_AF-A0AA39LK07-F1
#
_entry.id   AF-A0AA39LK07-F1
#
_cell.length_a   1.000
_cell.length_b   1.000
_cell.length_c   1.000
_cell.angle_alpha   90.00
_cell.angle_beta   90.00
_cell.angle_gamma   90.00
#
_symmetry.space_group_name_H-M   'P 1'
#
loop_
_entity.id
_entity.type
_entity.pdbx_description
1 polymer ?
#
loop_
_entity_poly.entity_id
_entity_poly.type
_entity_poly.pdbx_seq_one_letter_code
_entity_poly.pdbx_strand_id
1 'polypeptide(L)'
;MDSVPYVFCDNVLALLDLRRCDYAEIAKHLSEPWGSLAAKYSRNVEHFAVWIVESEGFWWCSLFGCGRESVHRYPNSFADLLSMDRRFIRITDMSLSPQLNNKRNFPCSKEELTRRLLPFLALGMRQSSTIDLTATSSEKTVIACMDAVHRCYNFASLCLPFCGSKSMDFLAEQLKNNSNLKSLQLFPNWKASEDVEDILATFINEREELSGRLIQAYHQQSPLKVTIKMIKAALDSWKRSHYRKSLYLGGRIGFTHEELISMSLAPNVKFSEHVNEFAPSLKSFRWTAVEGLFVNVELNPEADVVAIRTSDRM
;
A
#
# COMPACT_ATOMS: atom_id res chain seq x y z
N MET A 1 -8.42 -17.05 30.21
CA MET A 1 -8.57 -17.66 28.87
C MET A 1 -7.80 -18.97 28.83
N ASP A 2 -7.82 -19.72 29.94
CA ASP A 2 -6.72 -20.65 30.25
C ASP A 2 -7.08 -22.08 29.83
N SER A 3 -8.30 -22.26 29.31
CA SER A 3 -8.86 -23.47 28.72
C SER A 3 -8.78 -23.48 27.18
N VAL A 4 -8.15 -22.49 26.57
CA VAL A 4 -8.03 -22.38 25.12
C VAL A 4 -6.89 -23.30 24.63
N PRO A 5 -7.11 -24.13 23.59
CA PRO A 5 -6.07 -25.02 23.07
C PRO A 5 -4.82 -24.25 22.63
N TYR A 6 -3.64 -24.77 22.96
CA TYR A 6 -2.35 -24.14 22.61
C TYR A 6 -2.24 -23.78 21.12
N VAL A 7 -2.71 -24.67 20.23
CA VAL A 7 -2.70 -24.47 18.77
C VAL A 7 -3.52 -23.24 18.37
N PHE A 8 -4.65 -22.98 19.03
CA PHE A 8 -5.44 -21.78 18.78
C PHE A 8 -4.64 -20.53 19.17
N CYS A 9 -4.03 -20.52 20.36
CA CYS A 9 -3.22 -19.40 20.81
C CYS A 9 -2.02 -19.14 19.88
N ASP A 10 -1.34 -20.21 19.43
CA ASP A 10 -0.23 -20.12 18.47
C ASP A 10 -0.68 -19.52 17.13
N ASN A 11 -1.85 -19.94 16.63
CA ASN A 11 -2.41 -19.40 15.39
C ASN A 11 -2.82 -17.93 15.53
N VAL A 12 -3.42 -17.54 16.65
CA VAL A 12 -3.76 -16.13 16.92
C VAL A 12 -2.50 -15.28 16.90
N LEU A 13 -1.45 -15.70 17.62
CA LEU A 13 -0.17 -14.98 17.61
C LEU A 13 0.46 -14.98 16.21
N ALA A 14 0.38 -16.06 15.43
CA ALA A 14 0.89 -16.08 14.05
C ALA A 14 0.26 -15.01 13.14
N LEU A 15 -0.99 -14.64 13.42
CA LEU A 15 -1.76 -13.64 12.69
C LEU A 15 -1.47 -12.21 13.17
N LEU A 16 -0.90 -12.05 14.36
CA LEU A 16 -0.49 -10.73 14.84
C LEU A 16 0.70 -10.22 14.00
N ASP A 17 0.52 -9.07 13.38
CA ASP A 17 1.52 -8.39 12.57
C ASP A 17 2.42 -7.48 13.43
N LEU A 18 2.90 -8.05 14.54
CA LEU A 18 3.70 -7.35 15.54
C LEU A 18 5.20 -7.50 15.26
N ARG A 19 5.98 -6.52 15.69
CA ARG A 19 7.44 -6.62 15.64
C ARG A 19 7.95 -7.49 16.77
N ARG A 20 9.21 -7.91 16.64
CA ARG A 20 9.92 -8.72 17.63
C ARG A 20 9.84 -8.15 19.05
N CYS A 21 10.16 -6.87 19.20
CA CYS A 21 10.13 -6.17 20.48
C CYS A 21 8.72 -6.08 21.06
N ASP A 22 7.70 -5.90 20.23
CA ASP A 22 6.30 -5.85 20.66
C ASP A 22 5.85 -7.22 21.20
N TYR A 23 6.25 -8.33 20.55
CA TYR A 23 6.05 -9.68 21.10
C TYR A 23 6.76 -9.90 22.44
N ALA A 24 8.00 -9.42 22.56
CA ALA A 24 8.76 -9.53 23.80
C ALA A 24 8.11 -8.74 24.93
N GLU A 25 7.50 -7.60 24.61
CA GLU A 25 6.81 -6.77 25.57
C GLU A 25 5.51 -7.42 26.04
N ILE A 26 4.63 -7.85 25.13
CA ILE A 26 3.38 -8.51 25.52
C ILE A 26 3.63 -9.83 26.26
N ALA A 27 4.73 -10.54 25.96
CA ALA A 27 5.08 -11.77 26.66
C ALA A 27 5.29 -11.57 28.17
N LYS A 28 5.69 -10.37 28.62
CA LYS A 28 5.87 -10.04 30.04
C LYS A 28 4.54 -9.85 30.77
N HIS A 29 3.48 -9.50 30.03
CA HIS A 29 2.18 -9.11 30.60
C HIS A 29 1.10 -10.18 30.43
N LEU A 30 1.37 -11.24 29.65
CA LEU A 30 0.41 -12.31 29.38
C LEU A 30 0.69 -13.56 30.22
N SER A 31 -0.36 -14.19 30.72
CA SER A 31 -0.29 -15.48 31.40
C SER A 31 -0.06 -16.64 30.43
N GLU A 32 0.26 -17.83 30.95
CA GLU A 32 0.34 -19.04 30.14
C GLU A 32 -1.02 -19.44 29.55
N PRO A 33 -1.08 -19.99 28.31
CA PRO A 33 0.05 -20.29 27.41
C PRO A 33 0.53 -19.11 26.55
N TRP A 34 -0.13 -17.95 26.65
CA TRP A 34 0.09 -16.80 25.77
C TRP A 34 1.47 -16.16 25.96
N GLY A 35 1.92 -16.00 27.22
CA GLY A 35 3.24 -15.45 27.55
C GLY A 35 4.38 -16.24 26.91
N SER A 36 4.42 -17.57 27.12
CA SER A 36 5.42 -18.45 26.49
C SER A 36 5.37 -18.43 24.97
N LEU A 37 4.19 -18.43 24.37
CA LEU A 37 4.06 -18.34 22.91
C LEU A 37 4.53 -16.99 22.39
N ALA A 38 4.15 -15.87 22.99
CA ALA A 38 4.63 -14.54 22.59
C ALA A 38 6.16 -14.45 22.72
N ALA A 39 6.75 -15.03 23.78
CA ALA A 39 8.20 -15.15 23.92
C ALA A 39 8.83 -16.06 22.84
N LYS A 40 8.13 -17.10 22.39
CA LYS A 40 8.57 -17.92 21.24
C LYS A 40 8.56 -17.10 19.96
N TYR A 41 7.52 -16.31 19.70
CA TYR A 41 7.47 -15.41 18.53
C TYR A 41 8.57 -14.35 18.61
N SER A 42 8.80 -13.71 19.75
CA SER A 42 9.88 -12.72 19.89
C SER A 42 11.29 -13.28 19.65
N ARG A 43 11.50 -14.59 19.77
CA ARG A 43 12.80 -15.22 19.45
C ARG A 43 12.92 -15.69 18.00
N ASN A 44 11.82 -15.92 17.31
CA ASN A 44 11.83 -16.60 16.02
C ASN A 44 11.30 -15.76 14.85
N VAL A 45 10.46 -14.74 15.11
CA VAL A 45 9.94 -13.88 14.04
C VAL A 45 11.08 -13.15 13.34
N GLU A 46 11.07 -13.22 12.01
CA GLU A 46 11.99 -12.53 11.12
C GLU A 46 11.20 -11.73 10.08
N HIS A 47 11.55 -10.45 9.94
CA HIS A 47 10.93 -9.54 8.98
C HIS A 47 11.88 -9.33 7.82
N PHE A 48 11.40 -9.61 6.60
CA PHE A 48 12.15 -9.47 5.38
C PHE A 48 11.50 -8.45 4.44
N ALA A 49 12.33 -7.59 3.86
CA ALA A 49 12.08 -6.98 2.57
C ALA A 49 12.74 -7.84 1.48
N VAL A 50 12.06 -8.01 0.37
CA VAL A 50 12.50 -8.85 -0.74
C VAL A 50 12.63 -8.00 -1.97
N TRP A 51 13.82 -8.00 -2.58
CA TRP A 51 14.01 -7.37 -3.90
C TRP A 51 14.24 -8.43 -4.96
N ILE A 52 13.53 -8.30 -6.06
CA ILE A 52 13.65 -9.16 -7.23
C ILE A 52 14.33 -8.35 -8.33
N VAL A 53 15.40 -8.92 -8.89
CA VAL A 53 16.19 -8.28 -9.93
C VAL A 53 16.23 -9.21 -11.13
N GLU A 54 15.96 -8.65 -12.31
CA GLU A 54 16.26 -9.28 -13.60
C GLU A 54 17.46 -8.53 -14.20
N SER A 55 18.56 -9.25 -14.44
CA SER A 55 19.77 -8.69 -15.07
C SER A 55 20.30 -9.67 -16.09
N GLU A 56 20.47 -9.22 -17.33
CA GLU A 56 21.03 -10.03 -18.44
C GLU A 56 20.28 -11.37 -18.65
N GLY A 57 18.97 -11.38 -18.39
CA GLY A 57 18.12 -12.58 -18.51
C GLY A 57 18.18 -13.53 -17.30
N PHE A 58 18.97 -13.21 -16.27
CA PHE A 58 19.04 -13.95 -15.02
C PHE A 58 18.19 -13.29 -13.93
N TRP A 59 17.64 -14.11 -13.04
CA TRP A 59 16.78 -13.68 -11.95
C TRP A 59 17.45 -13.84 -10.60
N TRP A 60 17.41 -12.79 -9.81
CA TRP A 60 18.11 -12.73 -8.53
C TRP A 60 17.12 -12.27 -7.47
N CYS A 61 17.14 -12.94 -6.32
CA CYS A 61 16.37 -12.54 -5.15
C CYS A 61 17.32 -12.03 -4.09
N SER A 62 17.03 -10.85 -3.53
CA SER A 62 17.75 -10.28 -2.40
C SER A 62 16.83 -10.21 -1.19
N LEU A 63 17.36 -10.50 -0.01
CA LEU A 63 16.62 -10.41 1.24
C LEU A 63 17.29 -9.39 2.17
N PHE A 64 16.47 -8.54 2.78
CA PHE A 64 16.91 -7.55 3.75
C PHE A 64 16.10 -7.70 5.02
N GLY A 65 16.78 -7.73 6.15
CA GLY A 65 16.16 -7.65 7.46
C GLY A 65 15.66 -6.24 7.70
N CYS A 66 14.41 -6.12 8.13
CA CYS A 66 13.79 -4.83 8.41
C CYS A 66 13.98 -4.40 9.87
N GLY A 67 14.88 -3.43 10.09
CA GLY A 67 15.13 -2.83 11.40
C GLY A 67 16.56 -3.01 11.91
N ARG A 68 16.86 -2.38 13.07
CA ARG A 68 18.18 -2.51 13.73
C ARG A 68 18.36 -3.85 14.45
N GLU A 69 17.25 -4.55 14.71
CA GLU A 69 17.19 -5.81 15.48
C GLU A 69 17.13 -7.05 14.58
N SER A 70 16.91 -6.88 13.29
CA SER A 70 16.56 -7.93 12.34
C SER A 70 17.78 -8.51 11.64
N VAL A 71 18.71 -9.14 12.37
CA VAL A 71 19.68 -10.07 11.77
C VAL A 71 20.22 -11.08 12.78
N HIS A 72 19.46 -12.12 13.12
CA HIS A 72 20.08 -13.28 13.76
C HIS A 72 20.09 -14.50 12.84
N ARG A 73 19.13 -14.63 11.92
CA ARG A 73 19.01 -15.78 11.01
C ARG A 73 18.70 -15.35 9.59
N TYR A 74 19.71 -14.84 8.88
CA TYR A 74 19.57 -14.73 7.43
C TYR A 74 19.72 -16.12 6.79
N PRO A 75 18.81 -16.52 5.89
CA PRO A 75 19.06 -17.68 5.06
C PRO A 75 20.32 -17.43 4.20
N ASN A 76 21.14 -18.46 4.03
CA ASN A 76 22.32 -18.39 3.16
C ASN A 76 22.01 -18.85 1.74
N SER A 77 20.82 -19.44 1.54
CA SER A 77 20.37 -19.93 0.24
C SER A 77 18.85 -19.80 0.09
N PHE A 78 18.39 -19.99 -1.14
CA PHE A 78 16.96 -20.12 -1.43
C PHE A 78 16.31 -21.31 -0.70
N ALA A 79 17.02 -22.44 -0.62
CA ALA A 79 16.54 -23.62 0.08
C ALA A 79 16.41 -23.37 1.59
N ASP A 80 17.36 -22.62 2.17
CA ASP A 80 17.32 -22.24 3.58
C ASP A 80 16.06 -21.42 3.87
N LEU A 81 15.77 -20.40 3.04
CA LEU A 81 14.55 -19.59 3.20
C LEU A 81 13.29 -20.47 3.15
N LEU A 82 13.19 -21.36 2.17
CA LEU A 82 12.03 -22.24 2.03
C LEU A 82 11.89 -23.26 3.17
N SER A 83 12.99 -23.58 3.86
CA SER A 83 12.99 -24.50 5.01
C SER A 83 12.56 -23.83 6.32
N MET A 84 12.53 -22.50 6.39
CA MET A 84 12.11 -21.77 7.57
C MET A 84 10.61 -21.98 7.85
N ASP A 85 10.24 -22.05 9.13
CA ASP A 85 8.84 -22.14 9.54
C ASP A 85 8.11 -20.83 9.20
N ARG A 86 7.20 -20.94 8.24
CA ARG A 86 6.42 -19.83 7.67
C ARG A 86 5.66 -19.02 8.71
N ARG A 87 5.32 -19.63 9.85
CA ARG A 87 4.64 -18.91 10.95
C ARG A 87 5.47 -17.78 11.52
N PHE A 88 6.79 -17.82 11.37
CA PHE A 88 7.70 -16.79 11.87
C PHE A 88 8.23 -15.86 10.79
N ILE A 89 7.87 -16.06 9.52
CA ILE A 89 8.33 -15.22 8.42
C ILE A 89 7.32 -14.11 8.17
N ARG A 90 7.79 -12.87 8.05
CA ARG A 90 6.97 -11.71 7.70
C ARG A 90 7.62 -11.00 6.52
N ILE A 91 6.90 -10.87 5.41
CA ILE A 91 7.37 -10.12 4.25
C ILE A 91 6.79 -8.72 4.34
N THR A 92 7.58 -7.73 4.74
CA THR A 92 7.11 -6.35 4.90
C THR A 92 7.10 -5.59 3.58
N ASP A 93 7.98 -5.97 2.67
CA ASP A 93 8.14 -5.30 1.38
C ASP A 93 8.55 -6.34 0.34
N MET A 94 7.93 -6.27 -0.83
CA MET A 94 8.32 -7.00 -2.01
C MET A 94 8.46 -5.98 -3.13
N SER A 95 9.66 -5.82 -3.67
CA SER A 95 9.88 -4.88 -4.76
C SER A 95 10.67 -5.47 -5.91
N LEU A 96 10.45 -4.91 -7.09
CA LEU A 96 11.39 -5.04 -8.19
C LEU A 96 12.54 -4.05 -7.95
N SER A 97 13.75 -4.43 -8.31
CA SER A 97 14.92 -3.54 -8.25
C SER A 97 15.67 -3.56 -9.58
N PRO A 98 16.18 -2.41 -10.05
CA PRO A 98 16.97 -2.34 -11.26
C PRO A 98 18.40 -2.84 -11.06
N GLN A 99 18.83 -2.95 -9.81
CA GLN A 99 20.21 -3.24 -9.45
C GLN A 99 20.30 -4.30 -8.36
N LEU A 100 21.37 -5.07 -8.48
CA LEU A 100 21.78 -6.01 -7.46
C LEU A 100 22.26 -5.24 -6.24
N ASN A 101 21.92 -5.77 -5.06
CA ASN A 101 22.44 -5.20 -3.83
C ASN A 101 23.75 -5.88 -3.47
N ASN A 102 24.67 -5.14 -2.86
CA ASN A 102 25.96 -5.66 -2.41
C ASN A 102 25.84 -6.63 -1.22
N LYS A 103 24.65 -6.81 -0.63
CA LYS A 103 24.51 -7.41 0.71
C LYS A 103 24.07 -8.87 0.77
N ARG A 104 23.48 -9.46 -0.29
CA ARG A 104 23.25 -10.91 -0.52
C ARG A 104 22.22 -11.08 -1.63
N ASN A 105 22.63 -11.71 -2.73
CA ASN A 105 21.72 -12.07 -3.79
C ASN A 105 21.76 -13.58 -4.00
N PHE A 106 20.61 -14.19 -4.16
CA PHE A 106 20.47 -15.60 -4.52
C PHE A 106 20.10 -15.67 -6.00
N PRO A 107 20.97 -16.25 -6.86
CA PRO A 107 20.55 -16.55 -8.22
C PRO A 107 19.40 -17.56 -8.17
N CYS A 108 18.43 -17.39 -9.05
CA CYS A 108 17.31 -18.29 -9.21
C CYS A 108 16.88 -18.33 -10.68
N SER A 109 16.27 -19.43 -11.11
CA SER A 109 15.57 -19.45 -12.40
C SER A 109 14.26 -18.66 -12.31
N LYS A 110 13.76 -18.21 -13.46
CA LYS A 110 12.41 -17.60 -13.56
C LYS A 110 11.34 -18.54 -13.02
N GLU A 111 11.46 -19.83 -13.30
CA GLU A 111 10.54 -20.87 -12.86
C GLU A 111 10.58 -21.06 -11.34
N GLU A 112 11.77 -21.08 -10.73
CA GLU A 112 11.90 -21.14 -9.27
C GLU A 112 11.32 -19.90 -8.59
N LEU A 113 11.60 -18.72 -9.15
CA LEU A 113 11.03 -17.48 -8.64
C LEU A 113 9.51 -17.50 -8.71
N THR A 114 8.94 -17.75 -9.89
CA THR A 114 7.49 -17.63 -10.12
C THR A 114 6.67 -18.78 -9.52
N ARG A 115 7.19 -20.01 -9.52
CA ARG A 115 6.44 -21.19 -9.04
C ARG A 115 6.69 -21.53 -7.57
N ARG A 116 7.81 -21.10 -6.98
CA ARG A 116 8.18 -21.47 -5.61
C ARG A 116 8.32 -20.24 -4.71
N LEU A 117 9.16 -19.29 -5.09
CA LEU A 117 9.48 -18.16 -4.23
C LEU A 117 8.30 -17.21 -4.05
N LEU A 118 7.75 -16.68 -5.13
CA LEU A 118 6.69 -15.68 -5.07
C LEU A 118 5.44 -16.20 -4.33
N PRO A 119 4.95 -17.44 -4.57
CA PRO A 119 3.88 -18.00 -3.76
C PRO A 119 4.24 -18.14 -2.27
N PHE A 120 5.48 -18.51 -1.95
CA PHE A 120 5.95 -18.60 -0.57
C PHE A 120 5.96 -17.22 0.11
N LEU A 121 6.47 -16.20 -0.59
CA LEU A 121 6.51 -14.83 -0.09
C LEU A 121 5.12 -14.25 0.10
N ALA A 122 4.21 -14.48 -0.84
CA ALA A 122 2.82 -14.04 -0.77
C ALA A 122 2.12 -14.56 0.50
N LEU A 123 2.40 -15.79 0.93
CA LEU A 123 1.88 -16.35 2.19
C LEU A 123 2.49 -15.68 3.44
N GLY A 124 3.70 -15.15 3.32
CA GLY A 124 4.39 -14.40 4.38
C GLY A 124 3.99 -12.92 4.45
N MET A 125 3.27 -12.40 3.45
CA MET A 125 2.77 -11.02 3.46
C MET A 125 1.68 -10.81 4.51
N ARG A 126 1.57 -9.58 4.99
CA ARG A 126 0.69 -9.13 6.07
C ARG A 126 0.01 -7.82 5.69
N GLN A 127 -1.03 -7.48 6.44
CA GLN A 127 -1.81 -6.26 6.20
C GLN A 127 -0.99 -4.98 6.16
N SER A 128 0.23 -4.93 6.73
CA SER A 128 1.12 -3.76 6.65
C SER A 128 2.09 -3.79 5.47
N SER A 129 2.12 -4.88 4.69
CA SER A 129 3.11 -5.10 3.64
C SER A 129 2.91 -4.19 2.43
N THR A 130 4.00 -4.01 1.68
CA THR A 130 4.04 -3.29 0.41
C THR A 130 4.42 -4.22 -0.74
N ILE A 131 3.76 -4.05 -1.89
CA ILE A 131 4.21 -4.57 -3.18
C ILE A 131 4.59 -3.38 -4.05
N ASP A 132 5.85 -3.32 -4.49
CA ASP A 132 6.35 -2.28 -5.37
C ASP A 132 6.89 -2.85 -6.69
N LEU A 133 6.14 -2.69 -7.77
CA LEU A 133 6.49 -3.23 -9.08
C LEU A 133 7.15 -2.19 -10.00
N THR A 134 7.71 -1.11 -9.46
CA THR A 134 7.96 0.13 -10.21
C THR A 134 9.39 0.32 -10.69
N ALA A 135 10.29 -0.60 -10.35
CA ALA A 135 11.65 -0.53 -10.86
C ALA A 135 11.69 -0.59 -12.38
N THR A 136 12.82 -0.14 -12.95
CA THR A 136 13.11 -0.18 -14.39
C THR A 136 13.39 -1.60 -14.89
N SER A 137 12.57 -2.56 -14.48
CA SER A 137 12.57 -3.94 -14.96
C SER A 137 11.85 -4.02 -16.29
N SER A 138 12.05 -5.12 -17.03
CA SER A 138 11.30 -5.37 -18.25
C SER A 138 9.80 -5.51 -17.96
N GLU A 139 8.96 -5.11 -18.90
CA GLU A 139 7.49 -5.30 -18.80
C GLU A 139 7.13 -6.78 -18.54
N LYS A 140 7.86 -7.70 -19.17
CA LYS A 140 7.69 -9.15 -18.96
C LYS A 140 7.90 -9.56 -17.51
N THR A 141 8.86 -8.92 -16.82
CA THR A 141 9.18 -9.20 -15.42
C THR A 141 8.11 -8.67 -14.48
N VAL A 142 7.65 -7.45 -14.74
CA VAL A 142 6.52 -6.85 -14.03
C VAL A 142 5.29 -7.75 -14.14
N ILE A 143 4.93 -8.17 -15.37
CA ILE A 143 3.77 -9.05 -15.62
C ILE A 143 3.94 -10.41 -14.90
N ALA A 144 5.12 -11.02 -14.97
CA ALA A 144 5.37 -12.29 -14.28
C ALA A 144 5.20 -12.17 -12.76
N CYS A 145 5.60 -11.03 -12.18
CA CYS A 145 5.38 -10.77 -10.76
C CYS A 145 3.91 -10.54 -10.45
N MET A 146 3.18 -9.74 -11.24
CA MET A 146 1.73 -9.56 -11.11
C MET A 146 1.00 -10.91 -11.13
N ASP A 147 1.29 -11.76 -12.12
CA ASP A 147 0.69 -13.10 -12.24
C ASP A 147 0.98 -13.97 -11.01
N ALA A 148 2.16 -13.85 -10.39
CA ALA A 148 2.49 -14.64 -9.21
C ALA A 148 1.82 -14.13 -7.92
N VAL A 149 1.60 -12.81 -7.80
CA VAL A 149 0.98 -12.19 -6.62
C VAL A 149 -0.50 -11.84 -6.80
N HIS A 150 -1.14 -12.20 -7.92
CA HIS A 150 -2.54 -11.85 -8.21
C HIS A 150 -3.54 -12.31 -7.14
N ARG A 151 -3.23 -13.39 -6.40
CA ARG A 151 -4.05 -13.89 -5.28
C ARG A 151 -3.56 -13.48 -3.90
N CYS A 152 -2.53 -12.64 -3.85
CA CYS A 152 -2.13 -12.03 -2.60
C CYS A 152 -3.11 -10.89 -2.31
N TYR A 153 -3.85 -10.97 -1.21
CA TYR A 153 -4.82 -9.94 -0.81
C TYR A 153 -4.55 -9.43 0.61
N ASN A 154 -3.35 -9.70 1.12
CA ASN A 154 -2.95 -9.36 2.48
C ASN A 154 -1.75 -8.42 2.45
N PHE A 155 -1.98 -7.20 1.94
CA PHE A 155 -1.01 -6.12 1.89
C PHE A 155 -1.72 -4.76 1.87
N ALA A 156 -1.06 -3.72 2.41
CA ALA A 156 -1.64 -2.38 2.51
C ALA A 156 -1.23 -1.45 1.38
N SER A 157 -0.09 -1.66 0.73
CA SER A 157 0.42 -0.73 -0.27
C SER A 157 0.75 -1.42 -1.59
N LEU A 158 0.36 -0.80 -2.69
CA LEU A 158 0.68 -1.21 -4.04
C LEU A 158 1.30 -0.05 -4.81
N CYS A 159 2.47 -0.27 -5.40
CA CYS A 159 3.07 0.62 -6.38
C CYS A 159 3.07 -0.09 -7.74
N LEU A 160 2.39 0.47 -8.74
CA LEU A 160 2.04 -0.23 -9.97
C LEU A 160 2.40 0.58 -11.23
N PRO A 161 3.28 0.06 -12.12
CA PRO A 161 3.49 0.62 -13.45
C PRO A 161 2.35 0.24 -14.41
N PHE A 162 2.23 0.96 -15.52
CA PHE A 162 1.25 0.65 -16.56
C PHE A 162 1.83 -0.29 -17.63
N CYS A 163 1.27 -1.51 -17.72
CA CYS A 163 1.60 -2.56 -18.68
C CYS A 163 0.37 -2.93 -19.53
N GLY A 164 -0.42 -1.94 -19.92
CA GLY A 164 -1.65 -2.14 -20.69
C GLY A 164 -2.76 -2.82 -19.88
N SER A 165 -3.50 -3.73 -20.52
CA SER A 165 -4.65 -4.41 -19.90
C SER A 165 -4.25 -5.26 -18.69
N LYS A 166 -3.02 -5.79 -18.65
CA LYS A 166 -2.55 -6.60 -17.51
C LYS A 166 -2.53 -5.81 -16.20
N SER A 167 -2.07 -4.56 -16.22
CA SER A 167 -2.11 -3.70 -15.02
C SER A 167 -3.54 -3.34 -14.63
N MET A 168 -4.44 -3.15 -15.61
CA MET A 168 -5.85 -2.84 -15.37
C MET A 168 -6.57 -4.01 -14.70
N ASP A 169 -6.44 -5.21 -15.27
CA ASP A 169 -7.05 -6.43 -14.75
C ASP A 169 -6.54 -6.74 -13.33
N PHE A 170 -5.22 -6.66 -13.14
CA PHE A 170 -4.59 -6.87 -11.84
C PHE A 170 -5.08 -5.85 -10.81
N LEU A 171 -5.09 -4.55 -11.16
CA LEU A 171 -5.56 -3.51 -10.25
C LEU A 171 -7.03 -3.73 -9.89
N ALA A 172 -7.90 -3.95 -10.87
CA ALA A 172 -9.33 -4.21 -10.64
C ALA A 172 -9.56 -5.41 -9.72
N GLU A 173 -8.82 -6.51 -9.92
CA GLU A 173 -8.88 -7.69 -9.07
C GLU A 173 -8.44 -7.38 -7.62
N GLN A 174 -7.36 -6.62 -7.45
CA GLN A 174 -6.89 -6.21 -6.12
C GLN A 174 -7.88 -5.27 -5.42
N LEU A 175 -8.47 -4.31 -6.13
CA LEU A 175 -9.51 -3.44 -5.57
C LEU A 175 -10.73 -4.22 -5.10
N LYS A 176 -11.12 -5.25 -5.86
CA LYS A 176 -12.27 -6.09 -5.52
C LYS A 176 -12.02 -6.99 -4.31
N ASN A 177 -10.83 -7.60 -4.22
CA ASN A 177 -10.59 -8.70 -3.28
C ASN A 177 -9.69 -8.33 -2.08
N ASN A 178 -8.83 -7.32 -2.19
CA ASN A 178 -7.89 -6.95 -1.14
C ASN A 178 -8.45 -5.84 -0.24
N SER A 179 -9.24 -6.19 0.76
CA SER A 179 -9.83 -5.25 1.75
C SER A 179 -8.78 -4.43 2.52
N ASN A 180 -7.53 -4.90 2.58
CA ASN A 180 -6.43 -4.27 3.32
C ASN A 180 -5.71 -3.18 2.53
N LEU A 181 -5.91 -3.10 1.21
CA LEU A 181 -5.27 -2.09 0.36
C LEU A 181 -5.68 -0.67 0.79
N LYS A 182 -4.69 0.10 1.24
CA LYS A 182 -4.82 1.47 1.74
C LYS A 182 -4.04 2.46 0.88
N SER A 183 -2.89 2.06 0.37
CA SER A 183 -2.00 2.89 -0.44
C SER A 183 -1.93 2.34 -1.86
N LEU A 184 -2.20 3.19 -2.85
CA LEU A 184 -2.07 2.90 -4.27
C LEU A 184 -1.23 4.00 -4.91
N GLN A 185 -0.08 3.62 -5.45
CA GLN A 185 0.81 4.50 -6.17
C GLN A 185 0.86 4.07 -7.64
N LEU A 186 0.42 4.96 -8.53
CA LEU A 186 0.44 4.71 -9.97
C LEU A 186 1.63 5.45 -10.59
N PHE A 187 2.51 4.68 -11.21
CA PHE A 187 3.78 5.17 -11.75
C PHE A 187 3.60 5.72 -13.18
N PRO A 188 4.63 6.23 -13.87
CA PRO A 188 4.45 6.84 -15.19
C PRO A 188 3.77 5.90 -16.21
N ASN A 189 3.18 6.49 -17.25
CA ASN A 189 2.46 5.85 -18.36
C ASN A 189 1.00 5.45 -18.13
N TRP A 190 0.44 5.61 -16.92
CA TRP A 190 -1.00 5.52 -16.72
C TRP A 190 -1.70 6.67 -17.45
N LYS A 191 -2.38 6.37 -18.56
CA LYS A 191 -3.11 7.38 -19.34
C LYS A 191 -4.44 7.70 -18.67
N ALA A 192 -4.88 8.94 -18.77
CA ALA A 192 -6.25 9.30 -18.44
C ALA A 192 -7.20 8.59 -19.44
N SER A 193 -8.04 7.71 -18.92
CA SER A 193 -9.14 7.07 -19.64
C SER A 193 -10.31 6.89 -18.67
N GLU A 194 -11.52 6.79 -19.20
CA GLU A 194 -12.73 6.58 -18.40
C GLU A 194 -12.60 5.33 -17.50
N ASP A 195 -12.08 4.23 -18.04
CA ASP A 195 -11.85 3.00 -17.26
C ASP A 195 -10.92 3.20 -16.06
N VAL A 196 -9.82 3.94 -16.23
CA VAL A 196 -8.86 4.23 -15.14
C VAL A 196 -9.53 5.12 -14.09
N GLU A 197 -10.29 6.12 -14.53
CA GLU A 197 -11.05 6.99 -13.64
C GLU A 197 -12.11 6.24 -12.85
N ASP A 198 -12.79 5.27 -13.47
CA ASP A 198 -13.81 4.43 -12.85
C ASP A 198 -13.22 3.54 -11.77
N ILE A 199 -12.12 2.87 -12.08
CA ILE A 199 -11.38 2.03 -11.13
C ILE A 199 -10.91 2.86 -9.92
N LEU A 200 -10.36 4.06 -10.16
CA LEU A 200 -9.89 4.93 -9.09
C LEU A 200 -11.03 5.52 -8.25
N ALA A 201 -12.10 5.98 -8.90
CA ALA A 201 -13.30 6.44 -8.20
C ALA A 201 -13.92 5.32 -7.34
N THR A 202 -13.95 4.09 -7.87
CA THR A 202 -14.38 2.89 -7.14
C THR A 202 -13.52 2.66 -5.91
N PHE A 203 -12.19 2.70 -6.05
CA PHE A 203 -11.27 2.56 -4.90
C PHE A 203 -11.51 3.62 -3.81
N ILE A 204 -11.78 4.86 -4.20
CA ILE A 204 -12.07 5.96 -3.29
C ILE A 204 -13.43 5.74 -2.58
N ASN A 205 -14.41 5.22 -3.30
CA ASN A 205 -15.81 5.19 -2.88
C ASN A 205 -16.24 3.92 -2.14
N GLU A 206 -15.72 2.73 -2.46
CA GLU A 206 -16.35 1.46 -2.07
C GLU A 206 -16.16 1.02 -0.61
N ARG A 207 -15.39 1.74 0.22
CA ARG A 207 -14.98 1.17 1.50
C ARG A 207 -15.23 2.09 2.68
N GLU A 208 -15.95 1.55 3.66
CA GLU A 208 -16.38 2.26 4.86
C GLU A 208 -15.18 2.72 5.70
N GLU A 209 -14.16 1.86 5.85
CA GLU A 209 -12.89 2.17 6.51
C GLU A 209 -11.90 2.81 5.50
N LEU A 210 -11.80 4.14 5.51
CA LEU A 210 -10.75 4.87 4.75
C LEU A 210 -9.65 5.49 5.64
N SER A 211 -9.51 5.08 6.90
CA SER A 211 -8.43 5.65 7.73
C SER A 211 -7.07 5.30 7.13
N GLY A 212 -6.31 6.32 6.70
CA GLY A 212 -4.95 6.18 6.18
C GLY A 212 -4.84 5.80 4.70
N ARG A 213 -5.75 6.25 3.83
CA ARG A 213 -5.63 5.99 2.39
C ARG A 213 -4.75 6.99 1.65
N LEU A 214 -3.91 6.46 0.79
CA LEU A 214 -2.99 7.21 -0.04
C LEU A 214 -3.18 6.78 -1.49
N ILE A 215 -3.71 7.66 -2.34
CA ILE A 215 -3.68 7.50 -3.80
C ILE A 215 -2.70 8.54 -4.33
N GLN A 216 -1.62 8.09 -4.95
CA GLN A 216 -0.62 8.98 -5.50
C GLN A 216 -0.28 8.59 -6.92
N ALA A 217 -0.62 9.44 -7.88
CA ALA A 217 -0.04 9.41 -9.21
C ALA A 217 1.27 10.21 -9.17
N TYR A 218 2.41 9.60 -9.51
CA TYR A 218 3.69 10.32 -9.48
C TYR A 218 3.73 11.41 -10.56
N HIS A 219 3.86 12.64 -10.07
CA HIS A 219 3.40 13.85 -10.75
C HIS A 219 4.28 14.33 -11.92
N GLN A 220 5.60 14.17 -11.83
CA GLN A 220 6.49 14.83 -12.82
C GLN A 220 6.36 14.24 -14.23
N GLN A 221 5.93 12.97 -14.36
CA GLN A 221 5.88 12.26 -15.65
C GLN A 221 4.59 11.47 -15.89
N SER A 222 3.66 11.39 -14.93
CA SER A 222 2.41 10.67 -15.15
C SER A 222 1.43 11.49 -15.99
N PRO A 223 0.87 10.93 -17.08
CA PRO A 223 -0.22 11.58 -17.81
C PRO A 223 -1.56 11.48 -17.09
N LEU A 224 -1.64 10.74 -15.97
CA LEU A 224 -2.84 10.63 -15.16
C LEU A 224 -3.16 11.96 -14.49
N LYS A 225 -4.37 12.45 -14.74
CA LYS A 225 -4.91 13.64 -14.10
C LYS A 225 -5.92 13.25 -13.03
N VAL A 226 -5.97 14.02 -11.96
CA VAL A 226 -7.06 13.97 -10.99
C VAL A 226 -8.23 14.70 -11.62
N THR A 227 -9.35 14.01 -11.79
CA THR A 227 -10.55 14.56 -12.43
C THR A 227 -11.62 14.95 -11.41
N ILE A 228 -12.60 15.73 -11.85
CA ILE A 228 -13.74 16.14 -11.01
C ILE A 228 -14.51 14.92 -10.48
N LYS A 229 -14.53 13.81 -11.24
CA LYS A 229 -15.13 12.54 -10.85
C LYS A 229 -14.45 11.93 -9.61
N MET A 230 -13.11 11.94 -9.59
CA MET A 230 -12.35 11.46 -8.43
C MET A 230 -12.53 12.36 -7.21
N ILE A 231 -12.56 13.69 -7.40
CA ILE A 231 -12.85 14.65 -6.32
C ILE A 231 -14.23 14.37 -5.75
N LYS A 232 -15.24 14.21 -6.60
CA LYS A 232 -16.61 13.89 -6.16
C LYS A 232 -16.66 12.58 -5.37
N ALA A 233 -16.00 11.52 -5.86
CA ALA A 233 -15.89 10.26 -5.13
C ALA A 233 -15.25 10.45 -3.74
N ALA A 234 -14.21 11.29 -3.65
CA ALA A 234 -13.54 11.61 -2.38
C ALA A 234 -14.48 12.33 -1.41
N LEU A 235 -15.21 13.35 -1.88
CA LEU A 235 -16.17 14.11 -1.08
C LEU A 235 -17.36 13.23 -0.63
N ASP A 236 -17.88 12.38 -1.52
CA ASP A 236 -18.98 11.46 -1.21
C ASP A 236 -18.55 10.40 -0.18
N SER A 237 -17.30 9.92 -0.27
CA SER A 237 -16.73 8.95 0.66
C SER A 237 -16.40 9.57 2.03
N TRP A 238 -15.95 10.84 2.04
CA TRP A 238 -15.80 11.65 3.25
C TRP A 238 -17.16 11.87 3.95
N LYS A 239 -18.20 12.23 3.20
CA LYS A 239 -19.54 12.46 3.75
C LYS A 239 -20.11 11.24 4.46
N ARG A 240 -19.93 10.04 3.89
CA ARG A 240 -20.46 8.79 4.44
C ARG A 240 -19.71 8.29 5.67
N SER A 241 -18.53 8.81 5.95
CA SER A 241 -17.64 8.14 6.89
C SER A 241 -17.98 8.31 8.35
N HIS A 242 -18.70 9.38 8.74
CA HIS A 242 -18.91 9.79 10.13
C HIS A 242 -17.65 9.83 11.02
N TYR A 243 -16.47 9.60 10.45
CA TYR A 243 -15.20 9.36 11.13
C TYR A 243 -14.04 9.99 10.36
N ARG A 244 -13.03 10.30 11.18
CA ARG A 244 -11.69 10.77 10.89
C ARG A 244 -11.02 9.96 9.78
N LYS A 245 -11.08 10.48 8.56
CA LYS A 245 -10.44 9.86 7.39
C LYS A 245 -9.30 10.76 6.96
N SER A 246 -8.20 10.15 6.54
CA SER A 246 -7.15 10.80 5.76
C SER A 246 -7.13 10.13 4.40
N LEU A 247 -7.62 10.86 3.39
CA LEU A 247 -7.41 10.55 1.99
C LEU A 247 -6.38 11.53 1.48
N TYR A 248 -5.31 11.01 0.88
CA TYR A 248 -4.45 11.78 0.00
C TYR A 248 -4.73 11.36 -1.44
N LEU A 249 -5.09 12.29 -2.30
CA LEU A 249 -5.17 12.09 -3.75
C LEU A 249 -4.23 13.09 -4.41
N GLY A 250 -3.14 12.60 -5.01
CA GLY A 250 -2.13 13.42 -5.67
C GLY A 250 -2.02 13.14 -7.17
N GLY A 251 -1.96 14.19 -8.01
CA GLY A 251 -1.71 14.05 -9.45
C GLY A 251 -1.84 15.38 -10.21
N ARG A 252 -1.84 15.31 -11.54
CA ARG A 252 -2.01 16.50 -12.40
C ARG A 252 -3.43 17.05 -12.37
N ILE A 253 -3.61 18.34 -12.59
CA ILE A 253 -4.94 18.96 -12.56
C ILE A 253 -5.71 18.57 -13.83
N GLY A 254 -6.84 17.88 -13.64
CA GLY A 254 -7.73 17.41 -14.72
C GLY A 254 -9.08 18.09 -14.76
N PHE A 255 -9.23 19.22 -14.09
CA PHE A 255 -10.47 19.99 -13.98
C PHE A 255 -10.18 21.48 -13.96
N THR A 256 -11.17 22.31 -14.23
CA THR A 256 -11.07 23.77 -14.13
C THR A 256 -11.44 24.27 -12.73
N HIS A 257 -11.06 25.50 -12.46
CA HIS A 257 -11.44 26.17 -11.21
C HIS A 257 -12.98 26.26 -11.06
N GLU A 258 -13.67 26.56 -12.15
CA GLU A 258 -15.13 26.71 -12.20
C GLU A 258 -15.83 25.37 -11.96
N GLU A 259 -15.31 24.27 -12.52
CA GLU A 259 -15.83 22.92 -12.25
C GLU A 259 -15.75 22.62 -10.75
N LEU A 260 -14.64 22.97 -10.09
CA LEU A 260 -14.46 22.75 -8.67
C LEU A 260 -15.41 23.59 -7.80
N ILE A 261 -15.56 24.90 -8.10
CA ILE A 261 -16.48 25.78 -7.36
C ILE A 261 -17.94 25.37 -7.58
N SER A 262 -18.29 24.92 -8.79
CA SER A 262 -19.65 24.48 -9.13
C SER A 262 -20.05 23.16 -8.46
N MET A 263 -19.12 22.47 -7.79
CA MET A 263 -19.44 21.28 -7.00
C MET A 263 -20.33 21.62 -5.81
N SER A 264 -21.63 21.51 -6.02
CA SER A 264 -22.60 21.55 -4.93
C SER A 264 -22.48 20.29 -4.09
N LEU A 265 -22.18 20.46 -2.81
CA LEU A 265 -22.41 19.42 -1.80
C LEU A 265 -23.80 19.59 -1.17
N ALA A 266 -24.11 18.75 -0.19
CA ALA A 266 -25.38 18.81 0.53
C ALA A 266 -25.58 20.19 1.21
N PRO A 267 -26.84 20.62 1.46
CA PRO A 267 -27.16 21.96 1.96
C PRO A 267 -26.48 22.34 3.28
N ASN A 268 -26.00 21.35 4.04
CA ASN A 268 -25.35 21.49 5.34
C ASN A 268 -23.81 21.54 5.25
N VAL A 269 -23.24 21.71 4.05
CA VAL A 269 -21.79 21.83 3.85
C VAL A 269 -21.46 23.22 3.33
N LYS A 270 -20.60 23.94 4.06
CA LYS A 270 -20.11 25.27 3.68
C LYS A 270 -18.86 25.14 2.83
N PHE A 271 -18.84 25.83 1.70
CA PHE A 271 -17.66 25.97 0.85
C PHE A 271 -16.92 27.26 1.17
N SER A 272 -15.59 27.22 1.19
CA SER A 272 -14.73 28.40 1.24
C SER A 272 -13.48 28.21 0.40
N GLU A 273 -13.07 29.27 -0.28
CA GLU A 273 -11.79 29.36 -0.98
C GLU A 273 -10.82 30.16 -0.12
N HIS A 274 -9.58 29.68 -0.01
CA HIS A 274 -8.49 30.34 0.69
C HIS A 274 -7.27 30.38 -0.22
N VAL A 275 -6.61 31.53 -0.26
CA VAL A 275 -5.29 31.68 -0.89
C VAL A 275 -4.24 31.60 0.22
N ASN A 276 -3.20 30.80 0.05
CA ASN A 276 -2.13 30.71 1.03
C ASN A 276 -1.27 31.97 0.98
N GLU A 277 -1.19 32.73 2.09
CA GLU A 277 -0.42 33.98 2.17
C GLU A 277 1.08 33.79 1.92
N PHE A 278 1.63 32.63 2.30
CA PHE A 278 3.05 32.30 2.14
C PHE A 278 3.36 31.66 0.78
N ALA A 279 2.35 31.13 0.10
CA ALA A 279 2.47 30.54 -1.22
C ALA A 279 1.25 30.96 -2.06
N PRO A 280 1.24 32.19 -2.62
CA PRO A 280 0.07 32.72 -3.32
C PRO A 280 -0.39 31.89 -4.52
N SER A 281 0.49 31.07 -5.09
CA SER A 281 0.14 30.10 -6.13
C SER A 281 -0.63 28.89 -5.60
N LEU A 282 -0.55 28.59 -4.31
CA LEU A 282 -1.32 27.53 -3.67
C LEU A 282 -2.72 28.03 -3.31
N LYS A 283 -3.72 27.50 -4.01
CA LYS A 283 -5.13 27.69 -3.69
C LYS A 283 -5.67 26.53 -2.88
N SER A 284 -6.51 26.81 -1.91
CA SER A 284 -7.07 25.84 -0.99
C SER A 284 -8.59 25.94 -0.99
N PHE A 285 -9.26 24.86 -1.36
CA PHE A 285 -10.71 24.76 -1.42
C PHE A 285 -11.18 23.89 -0.27
N ARG A 286 -12.01 24.45 0.60
CA ARG A 286 -12.44 23.78 1.82
C ARG A 286 -13.95 23.59 1.81
N TRP A 287 -14.37 22.37 2.10
CA TRP A 287 -15.75 22.03 2.41
C TRP A 287 -15.85 21.65 3.88
N THR A 288 -16.70 22.33 4.63
CA THR A 288 -16.85 22.17 6.09
C THR A 288 -18.28 21.74 6.42
N ALA A 289 -18.44 20.59 7.07
CA ALA A 289 -19.71 20.12 7.59
C ALA A 289 -20.09 20.86 8.89
N VAL A 290 -21.38 20.84 9.26
CA VAL A 290 -21.90 21.49 10.49
C VAL A 290 -21.14 21.09 11.75
N GLU A 291 -20.64 19.85 11.81
CA GLU A 291 -19.92 19.29 12.96
C GLU A 291 -18.43 19.69 13.04
N GLY A 292 -17.98 20.58 12.16
CA GLY A 292 -16.61 21.10 12.10
C GLY A 292 -15.61 20.20 11.37
N LEU A 293 -16.05 19.04 10.86
CA LEU A 293 -15.24 18.22 9.96
C LEU A 293 -15.07 18.93 8.62
N PHE A 294 -13.88 18.84 8.03
CA PHE A 294 -13.63 19.44 6.73
C PHE A 294 -12.76 18.57 5.83
N VAL A 295 -12.88 18.83 4.54
CA VAL A 295 -12.02 18.32 3.48
C VAL A 295 -11.42 19.49 2.74
N ASN A 296 -10.11 19.40 2.50
CA ASN A 296 -9.34 20.40 1.80
C ASN A 296 -8.86 19.85 0.46
N VAL A 297 -8.99 20.64 -0.60
CA VAL A 297 -8.37 20.38 -1.89
C VAL A 297 -7.37 21.51 -2.13
N GLU A 298 -6.08 21.15 -2.14
CA GLU A 298 -4.98 22.08 -2.38
C GLU A 298 -4.58 21.98 -3.85
N LEU A 299 -4.64 23.10 -4.57
CA LEU A 299 -4.19 23.22 -5.95
C LEU A 299 -2.90 24.04 -5.99
N ASN A 300 -1.88 23.51 -6.63
CA ASN A 300 -0.70 24.25 -7.04
C ASN A 300 -0.67 24.28 -8.58
N PRO A 301 -1.22 25.32 -9.22
CA PRO A 301 -1.27 25.44 -10.68
C PRO A 301 0.13 25.56 -11.32
N GLU A 302 1.09 26.18 -10.63
CA GLU A 302 2.47 26.31 -11.14
C GLU A 302 3.16 24.96 -11.24
N ALA A 303 2.90 24.09 -10.26
CA ALA A 303 3.37 22.73 -10.29
C ALA A 303 2.45 21.82 -11.11
N ASP A 304 1.25 22.22 -11.53
CA ASP A 304 0.21 21.32 -12.05
C ASP A 304 -0.07 20.16 -11.07
N VAL A 305 -0.16 20.43 -9.77
CA VAL A 305 -0.41 19.43 -8.72
C VAL A 305 -1.72 19.73 -8.02
N VAL A 306 -2.54 18.70 -7.80
CA VAL A 306 -3.60 18.72 -6.79
C VAL A 306 -3.31 17.73 -5.67
N ALA A 307 -3.59 18.12 -4.44
CA ALA A 307 -3.61 17.26 -3.28
C ALA A 307 -4.95 17.40 -2.54
N ILE A 308 -5.71 16.31 -2.44
CA ILE A 308 -6.87 16.27 -1.52
C ILE A 308 -6.37 15.82 -0.16
N ARG A 309 -6.79 16.51 0.90
CA ARG A 309 -6.50 16.16 2.30
C ARG A 309 -7.77 16.30 3.13
N THR A 310 -8.19 15.21 3.73
CA THR A 310 -9.19 15.23 4.80
C THR A 310 -8.46 15.33 6.14
N SER A 311 -8.94 16.20 7.04
CA SER A 311 -8.32 16.40 8.35
C SER A 311 -9.37 16.25 9.44
N ASP A 312 -8.89 15.87 10.62
CA ASP A 312 -9.70 15.77 11.80
C ASP A 312 -9.79 17.13 12.49
N ARG A 313 -10.85 17.34 13.26
CA ARG A 313 -11.15 18.58 14.02
C ARG A 313 -9.88 19.30 14.51
N MET A 314 -9.81 20.61 14.23
CA MET A 314 -8.87 21.54 14.87
C MET A 314 -8.96 21.47 16.39
#